data_AF-A0A938AV95-F1
#
_entry.id   AF-A0A938AV95-F1
#
_cell.length_a   1.000
_cell.length_b   1.000
_cell.length_c   1.000
_cell.angle_alpha   90.00
_cell.angle_beta   90.00
_cell.angle_gamma   90.00
#
_symmetry.space_group_name_H-M   'P 1'
#
loop_
_entity.id
_entity.type
_entity.pdbx_description
1 polymer ?
#
loop_
_entity_poly.entity_id
_entity_poly.type
_entity_poly.pdbx_seq_one_letter_code
_entity_poly.pdbx_strand_id
1 'polypeptide(L)'
;MQFEIVALLGDGVGPEVATEAIKVLETVGKKFGHTFKFHYGLVGGAAIDAIGVALADETLQMCKGCDAVLLGAVGGPKWDDPQAKVRPEDGLLALRKELGLFANL
;
A
#
# COMPACT_ATOMS: atom_id res chain seq x y z
N MET A 1 -4.54 19.03 -12.39
CA MET A 1 -5.48 17.88 -12.33
C MET A 1 -5.54 17.36 -10.91
N GLN A 2 -6.62 16.68 -10.53
CA GLN A 2 -6.74 16.01 -9.24
C GLN A 2 -6.58 14.50 -9.43
N PHE A 3 -5.83 13.87 -8.53
CA PHE A 3 -5.64 12.42 -8.50
C PHE A 3 -5.93 11.88 -7.10
N GLU A 4 -6.64 10.77 -7.02
CA GLU A 4 -6.89 10.01 -5.80
C GLU A 4 -5.88 8.86 -5.74
N ILE A 5 -5.09 8.78 -4.66
CA ILE A 5 -4.01 7.79 -4.50
C ILE A 5 -4.24 7.02 -3.20
N VAL A 6 -4.18 5.69 -3.25
CA VAL A 6 -4.12 4.89 -2.01
C VAL A 6 -2.68 4.76 -1.54
N ALA A 7 -2.41 5.17 -0.30
CA ALA A 7 -1.13 4.99 0.37
C ALA A 7 -1.18 3.76 1.28
N LEU A 8 -0.43 2.72 0.90
CA LEU A 8 -0.26 1.47 1.65
C LEU A 8 1.16 1.43 2.23
N LEU A 9 1.33 2.02 3.41
CA LEU A 9 2.66 2.23 4.01
C LEU A 9 3.36 0.91 4.37
N GLY A 10 2.60 -0.04 4.90
CA GLY A 10 3.04 -1.39 5.23
C GLY A 10 4.05 -1.46 6.38
N ASP A 11 5.09 -2.27 6.22
CA ASP A 11 5.95 -2.77 7.30
C ASP A 11 7.39 -2.24 7.23
N GLY A 12 8.12 -2.37 8.34
CA GLY A 12 9.54 -2.04 8.42
C GLY A 12 9.81 -0.57 8.08
N VAL A 13 10.70 -0.32 7.11
CA VAL A 13 11.02 1.03 6.62
C VAL A 13 9.94 1.62 5.70
N GLY A 14 8.94 0.82 5.31
CA GLY A 14 7.86 1.22 4.39
C GLY A 14 7.18 2.54 4.76
N PRO A 15 6.71 2.72 6.01
CA PRO A 15 6.12 3.97 6.47
C PRO A 15 7.05 5.19 6.37
N GLU A 16 8.34 5.03 6.66
CA GLU A 16 9.31 6.12 6.60
C GLU A 16 9.51 6.58 5.14
N VAL A 17 9.81 5.66 4.24
CA VAL A 17 10.11 5.99 2.84
C VAL A 17 8.89 6.48 2.07
N ALA A 18 7.72 5.88 2.30
CA ALA A 18 6.49 6.29 1.65
C ALA A 18 6.01 7.66 2.14
N THR A 19 6.22 8.00 3.41
CA THR A 19 5.90 9.34 3.94
C THR A 19 6.74 10.42 3.27
N GLU A 20 8.04 10.18 3.04
CA GLU A 20 8.88 11.13 2.30
C GLU A 20 8.48 11.23 0.81
N ALA A 21 8.09 10.11 0.18
CA ALA A 21 7.57 10.12 -1.18
C ALA A 21 6.30 10.97 -1.31
N ILE A 22 5.38 10.90 -0.33
CA ILE A 22 4.18 11.73 -0.28
C ILE A 22 4.53 13.22 -0.23
N LYS A 23 5.47 13.63 0.64
CA LYS A 23 5.93 15.04 0.72
C LYS A 23 6.50 15.54 -0.61
N VAL A 24 7.25 14.69 -1.32
CA VAL A 24 7.80 15.02 -2.65
C VAL A 24 6.67 15.16 -3.66
N LEU A 25 5.71 14.23 -3.69
CA LEU A 25 4.54 14.30 -4.57
C LEU A 25 3.73 15.58 -4.35
N GLU A 26 3.45 15.95 -3.11
CA GLU A 26 2.76 17.20 -2.79
C GLU A 26 3.54 18.44 -3.24
N THR A 27 4.85 18.44 -3.04
CA THR A 27 5.73 19.55 -3.46
C THR A 27 5.74 19.71 -4.98
N VAL A 28 5.86 18.61 -5.71
CA VAL A 28 5.80 18.59 -7.18
C VAL A 28 4.40 18.99 -7.66
N GLY A 29 3.35 18.49 -7.01
CA GLY A 29 1.96 18.83 -7.32
C GLY A 29 1.71 20.33 -7.25
N LYS A 30 2.11 20.95 -6.13
CA LYS A 30 2.03 22.42 -5.95
C LYS A 30 2.78 23.17 -7.05
N LYS A 31 3.98 22.71 -7.41
CA LYS A 31 4.82 23.37 -8.43
C LYS A 31 4.20 23.34 -9.83
N PHE A 32 3.52 22.26 -10.19
CA PHE A 32 3.02 22.04 -11.56
C PHE A 32 1.49 22.11 -11.69
N GLY A 33 0.76 22.48 -10.64
CA GLY A 33 -0.70 22.62 -10.70
C GLY A 33 -1.46 21.28 -10.66
N HIS A 34 -0.92 20.29 -9.94
CA HIS A 34 -1.60 19.04 -9.62
C HIS A 34 -1.93 18.94 -8.14
N THR A 35 -3.02 18.25 -7.82
CA THR A 35 -3.44 17.95 -6.47
C THR A 35 -3.50 16.43 -6.31
N PHE A 36 -2.91 15.93 -5.24
CA PHE A 36 -2.94 14.52 -4.86
C PHE A 36 -3.74 14.40 -3.57
N LYS A 37 -4.77 13.57 -3.57
CA LYS A 37 -5.54 13.22 -2.38
C LYS A 37 -5.22 11.79 -1.99
N PHE A 38 -4.64 11.63 -0.80
CA PHE A 38 -4.20 10.33 -0.30
C PHE A 38 -5.27 9.70 0.60
N HIS A 39 -5.60 8.44 0.32
CA HIS A 39 -6.38 7.57 1.19
C HIS A 39 -5.47 6.52 1.79
N TYR A 40 -5.57 6.29 3.09
CA TYR A 40 -4.65 5.40 3.79
C TYR A 40 -5.34 4.05 4.07
N GLY A 41 -4.65 2.96 3.72
CA GLY A 41 -5.10 1.59 3.94
C GLY A 41 -4.03 0.74 4.61
N LEU A 42 -4.44 -0.38 5.20
CA LEU A 42 -3.54 -1.34 5.84
C LEU A 42 -3.16 -2.45 4.86
N VAL A 43 -1.89 -2.84 4.88
CA VAL A 43 -1.38 -4.01 4.14
C VAL A 43 -0.25 -4.66 4.94
N GLY A 44 0.03 -5.94 4.65
CA GLY A 44 1.18 -6.65 5.21
C GLY A 44 1.01 -7.01 6.68
N GLY A 45 2.13 -7.04 7.40
CA GLY A 45 2.20 -7.32 8.83
C GLY A 45 1.40 -6.33 9.68
N ALA A 46 1.39 -5.05 9.31
CA ALA A 46 0.58 -4.02 9.95
C ALA A 46 -0.92 -4.33 9.88
N ALA A 47 -1.39 -4.87 8.75
CA ALA A 47 -2.77 -5.35 8.62
C ALA A 47 -3.01 -6.62 9.44
N ILE A 48 -2.07 -7.57 9.43
CA ILE A 48 -2.16 -8.80 10.22
C ILE A 48 -2.29 -8.48 11.71
N ASP A 49 -1.48 -7.55 12.21
CA ASP A 49 -1.50 -7.13 13.61
C ASP A 49 -2.80 -6.43 14.00
N ALA A 50 -3.35 -5.61 13.12
CA ALA A 50 -4.55 -4.81 13.40
C ALA A 50 -5.85 -5.62 13.26
N ILE A 51 -5.95 -6.47 12.24
CA ILE A 51 -7.21 -7.09 11.80
C ILE A 51 -7.07 -8.57 11.42
N GLY A 52 -5.89 -9.17 11.56
CA GLY A 52 -5.68 -10.61 11.37
C GLY A 52 -5.55 -11.08 9.91
N VAL A 53 -5.59 -10.17 8.93
CA VAL A 53 -5.42 -10.47 7.49
C VAL A 53 -4.37 -9.56 6.88
N ALA A 54 -3.66 -10.01 5.85
CA ALA A 54 -2.60 -9.23 5.18
C ALA A 54 -3.13 -8.12 4.24
N LEU A 55 -4.40 -8.22 3.82
CA LEU A 55 -5.09 -7.21 3.03
C LEU A 55 -6.61 -7.37 3.25
N ALA A 56 -7.28 -6.30 3.68
CA ALA A 56 -8.73 -6.30 3.83
C ALA A 56 -9.45 -6.01 2.51
N ASP A 57 -10.67 -6.54 2.35
CA ASP A 57 -11.54 -6.23 1.21
C ASP A 57 -11.79 -4.72 1.09
N GLU A 58 -11.98 -4.01 2.20
CA GLU A 58 -12.16 -2.56 2.20
C GLU A 58 -10.95 -1.82 1.59
N THR A 59 -9.74 -2.21 1.96
CA THR A 59 -8.51 -1.64 1.39
C THR A 59 -8.41 -1.97 -0.10
N LEU A 60 -8.77 -3.20 -0.50
CA LEU A 60 -8.79 -3.59 -1.90
C LEU A 60 -9.81 -2.80 -2.73
N GLN A 61 -11.02 -2.58 -2.21
CA GLN A 61 -12.04 -1.76 -2.88
C GLN A 61 -11.59 -0.31 -3.01
N MET A 62 -10.93 0.24 -1.98
CA MET A 62 -10.32 1.56 -2.05
C MET A 62 -9.29 1.65 -3.17
N CYS A 63 -8.41 0.65 -3.30
CA CYS A 63 -7.42 0.58 -4.40
C CYS A 63 -8.08 0.50 -5.78
N LYS A 64 -9.18 -0.28 -5.92
CA LYS A 64 -9.94 -0.39 -7.17
C LYS A 64 -10.65 0.92 -7.55
N GLY A 65 -10.94 1.79 -6.59
CA GLY A 65 -11.65 3.06 -6.79
C GLY A 65 -10.76 4.29 -6.96
N CYS A 66 -9.44 4.16 -6.84
CA CYS A 66 -8.48 5.28 -6.94
C CYS A 66 -7.65 5.21 -8.23
N ASP A 67 -7.01 6.32 -8.59
CA ASP A 67 -6.21 6.43 -9.81
C ASP A 67 -4.88 5.67 -9.72
N ALA A 68 -4.31 5.54 -8.51
CA ALA A 68 -3.04 4.85 -8.29
C ALA A 68 -2.90 4.31 -6.86
N VAL A 69 -1.93 3.42 -6.67
CA VAL A 69 -1.52 2.89 -5.37
C VAL A 69 -0.03 3.19 -5.15
N LEU A 70 0.29 3.83 -4.02
CA LEU A 70 1.64 4.01 -3.52
C LEU A 70 1.86 3.01 -2.38
N LEU A 71 2.68 1.99 -2.61
CA LEU A 71 3.02 0.96 -1.63
C LEU A 71 4.44 1.18 -1.10
N GLY A 72 4.61 1.11 0.23
CA GLY A 72 5.91 1.16 0.90
C GLY A 72 6.64 -0.18 0.83
N ALA A 73 6.54 -1.00 1.88
CA ALA A 73 7.11 -2.34 1.93
C ALA A 73 6.20 -3.27 2.74
N VAL A 74 6.34 -4.59 2.58
CA VAL A 74 5.68 -5.58 3.43
C VAL A 74 6.70 -6.62 3.90
N GLY A 75 6.47 -7.20 5.07
CA GLY A 75 7.31 -8.26 5.63
C GLY A 75 8.06 -7.86 6.89
N GLY A 76 8.57 -8.86 7.59
CA GLY A 76 9.42 -8.69 8.77
C GLY A 76 9.57 -9.97 9.57
N PRO A 77 10.63 -10.10 10.41
CA PRO A 77 10.92 -11.33 11.15
C PRO A 77 9.78 -11.82 12.06
N LYS A 78 8.90 -10.91 12.47
CA LYS A 78 7.72 -11.21 13.29
C LYS A 78 6.73 -12.17 12.59
N TRP A 79 6.67 -12.17 11.27
CA TRP A 79 5.71 -12.94 10.48
C TRP A 79 6.38 -13.95 9.53
N ASP A 80 7.62 -14.36 9.83
CA ASP A 80 8.46 -15.19 8.95
C ASP A 80 8.30 -16.70 9.19
N ASP A 81 7.34 -17.12 10.03
CA ASP A 81 7.03 -18.54 10.21
C ASP A 81 6.45 -19.12 8.90
N PRO A 82 7.12 -20.09 8.25
CA PRO A 82 6.64 -20.68 7.00
C PRO A 82 5.35 -21.50 7.18
N GLN A 83 4.97 -21.85 8.40
CA GLN A 83 3.71 -22.54 8.72
C GLN A 83 2.57 -21.57 9.07
N ALA A 84 2.83 -20.26 9.09
CA ALA A 84 1.79 -19.27 9.36
C ALA A 84 0.68 -19.34 8.30
N LYS A 85 -0.58 -19.26 8.77
CA LYS A 85 -1.75 -19.26 7.89
C LYS A 85 -1.87 -18.01 7.02
N VAL A 86 -1.28 -16.91 7.48
CA VAL A 86 -1.28 -15.62 6.79
C VAL A 86 0.09 -15.00 6.95
N ARG A 87 0.60 -14.48 5.85
CA ARG A 87 1.90 -13.80 5.79
C ARG A 87 1.76 -12.44 5.11
N PRO A 88 2.65 -11.47 5.40
CA PRO A 88 2.58 -10.15 4.80
C PRO A 88 2.58 -10.17 3.27
N GLU A 89 3.33 -11.10 2.66
CA GLU A 89 3.43 -11.25 1.20
C GLU A 89 2.12 -11.67 0.55
N ASP A 90 1.22 -12.35 1.28
CA ASP A 90 -0.10 -12.74 0.77
C ASP A 90 -0.91 -11.51 0.37
N GLY A 91 -0.79 -10.43 1.15
CA GLY A 91 -1.45 -9.15 0.84
C GLY A 91 -0.94 -8.51 -0.44
N LEU A 92 0.39 -8.53 -0.67
CA LEU A 92 1.01 -7.99 -1.88
C LEU A 92 0.61 -8.81 -3.12
N LEU A 93 0.61 -10.14 -3.02
CA LEU A 93 0.22 -11.03 -4.11
C LEU A 93 -1.27 -10.89 -4.45
N ALA A 94 -2.14 -10.85 -3.43
CA ALA A 94 -3.56 -10.61 -3.60
C ALA A 94 -3.82 -9.26 -4.28
N LEU A 95 -3.17 -8.18 -3.82
CA LEU A 95 -3.30 -6.85 -4.40
C LEU A 95 -2.96 -6.85 -5.90
N ARG A 96 -1.81 -7.43 -6.29
CA ARG A 96 -1.40 -7.51 -7.70
C ARG A 96 -2.38 -8.29 -8.56
N LYS A 97 -2.85 -9.44 -8.05
CA LYS A 97 -3.81 -10.29 -8.76
C LYS A 97 -5.15 -9.57 -8.96
N GLU A 98 -5.67 -8.98 -7.89
CA GLU A 98 -7.00 -8.35 -7.88
C GLU A 98 -7.06 -7.02 -8.64
N LEU A 99 -5.93 -6.32 -8.79
CA LEU A 99 -5.80 -5.13 -9.64
C LEU A 99 -5.41 -5.48 -11.08
N GLY A 100 -5.18 -6.76 -11.42
CA GLY A 100 -4.80 -7.18 -12.77
C GLY A 100 -3.44 -6.67 -13.23
N LEU A 101 -2.49 -6.46 -12.31
CA LEU A 101 -1.16 -5.89 -12.60
C LEU A 101 -0.20 -6.94 -13.19
N PHE A 102 -0.41 -7.29 -14.46
CA PHE A 102 0.38 -8.31 -15.15
C PHE A 102 1.77 -7.84 -15.61
N ALA A 103 1.96 -6.53 -15.82
CA ALA A 103 3.22 -5.96 -16.26
C ALA A 103 3.98 -5.36 -15.08
N ASN A 104 5.23 -5.81 -14.88
CA ASN A 104 6.17 -5.22 -13.93
C ASN A 104 7.32 -4.58 -14.71
N LEU A 105 7.56 -3.30 -14.47
CA LEU A 105 8.57 -2.47 -15.13
C LEU A 105 9.71 -2.15 -14.15
#